data_AF-A0A4Q0VNC6-F1
#
_entry.id   AF-A0A4Q0VNC6-F1
#
_cell.length_a   1.000
_cell.length_b   1.000
_cell.length_c   1.000
_cell.angle_alpha   90.00
_cell.angle_beta   90.00
_cell.angle_gamma   90.00
#
_symmetry.space_group_name_H-M   'P 1'
#
loop_
_entity.id
_entity.type
_entity.pdbx_description
1 polymer ?
#
loop_
_entity_poly.entity_id
_entity_poly.type
_entity_poly.pdbx_seq_one_letter_code
_entity_poly.pdbx_strand_id
1 'polypeptide(L)'
;MKETFEHLKKSITINLHKELDNISLVVFDEFKKNQKRYEEQLETVKQQNQVRQLSGELLEFEKEKANLRNDLVRLCHQIMDTQSTENDCWKQAILLFRMAIKLQDSEGLLLVLKTIRNIKEVDENSVDAFLDLLIELNTTNSIHKISNENVLLIFKIINNFAEKSTFRERLKTNFNQWIHSLNSDVSKRVLLPLHLEFYKTCIMLDFDKYFIGFFRDMIARWRWKENLSSDLITKLLWYAFLSDETEKMLKNLNTQALIKDRTNHDLSIFHDVATILKSWNGKSTKIYKIISDLKTFHPIEKEKFRKVIHQKSLEIEKKIDGLNEELITQNKSTTIPKQIRKLGRVTKLNSVDIGTNNSQNLTEELVDIALFNNQYEKKLKGYLRTTVLSNNGGGVAYVNDYQLKSINFSIKHSGYVEVMGSINNSSENINKNQNKKKKNTSEKLNNDHFKWPSTEITGNYQNEEDNQMRNESDLKKMGYQITGITPEKRWAILQQAVPLVGLRSIAYTIAHNVKLRKGQKNGVKKFHYAISEWERDLAKLKSKYYKNDFTWPSV
;
A
#
# COMPACT_ATOMS: atom_id res chain seq x y z
N MET A 1 96.58 -59.61 -17.48
CA MET A 1 95.66 -60.21 -16.48
C MET A 1 95.54 -59.37 -15.22
N LYS A 2 96.61 -59.08 -14.47
CA LYS A 2 96.53 -58.27 -13.23
C LYS A 2 95.99 -56.85 -13.44
N GLU A 3 96.46 -56.13 -14.46
CA GLU A 3 95.96 -54.79 -14.81
C GLU A 3 94.49 -54.80 -15.28
N THR A 4 94.12 -55.83 -16.04
CA THR A 4 92.75 -56.03 -16.53
C THR A 4 91.77 -56.27 -15.37
N PHE A 5 92.21 -57.01 -14.36
CA PHE A 5 91.45 -57.27 -13.14
C PHE A 5 91.30 -56.01 -12.27
N GLU A 6 92.35 -55.20 -12.11
CA GLU A 6 92.28 -53.93 -11.37
C GLU A 6 91.39 -52.89 -12.08
N HIS A 7 91.42 -52.84 -13.41
CA HIS A 7 90.51 -51.96 -14.17
C HIS A 7 89.05 -52.40 -14.03
N LEU A 8 88.78 -53.70 -14.07
CA LEU A 8 87.43 -54.25 -13.85
C LEU A 8 86.93 -53.94 -12.43
N LYS A 9 87.77 -54.15 -11.41
CA LYS A 9 87.46 -53.83 -10.01
C LYS A 9 87.14 -52.35 -9.82
N LYS A 10 87.96 -51.45 -10.39
CA LYS A 10 87.72 -50.00 -10.33
C LYS A 10 86.42 -49.59 -11.04
N SER A 11 86.13 -50.18 -12.20
CA SER A 11 84.88 -49.91 -12.94
C SER A 11 83.65 -50.40 -12.17
N ILE A 12 83.72 -51.57 -11.54
CA ILE A 12 82.64 -52.13 -10.71
C ILE A 12 82.42 -51.24 -9.48
N THR A 13 83.48 -50.80 -8.79
CA THR A 13 83.37 -49.92 -7.63
C THR A 13 82.74 -48.56 -8.00
N ILE A 14 83.13 -47.97 -9.14
CA ILE A 14 82.55 -46.70 -9.61
C ILE A 14 81.07 -46.85 -9.96
N ASN A 15 80.70 -47.93 -10.65
CA ASN A 15 79.29 -48.18 -10.99
C ASN A 15 78.46 -48.46 -9.74
N LEU A 16 78.98 -49.24 -8.78
CA LEU A 16 78.33 -49.45 -7.49
C LEU A 16 78.15 -48.16 -6.70
N HIS A 17 79.14 -47.26 -6.70
CA HIS A 17 79.01 -45.95 -6.05
C HIS A 17 77.94 -45.09 -6.73
N LYS A 18 77.91 -45.04 -8.06
CA LYS A 18 76.88 -44.30 -8.81
C LYS A 18 75.48 -44.87 -8.59
N GLU A 19 75.34 -46.19 -8.54
CA GLU A 19 74.06 -46.83 -8.24
C GLU A 19 73.64 -46.57 -6.79
N LEU A 20 74.57 -46.66 -5.83
CA LEU A 20 74.30 -46.31 -4.43
C LEU A 20 73.93 -44.84 -4.24
N ASP A 21 74.60 -43.92 -4.94
CA ASP A 21 74.29 -42.49 -4.90
C ASP A 21 72.91 -42.21 -5.53
N ASN A 22 72.59 -42.85 -6.66
CA ASN A 22 71.28 -42.73 -7.29
C ASN A 22 70.16 -43.31 -6.40
N ILE A 23 70.38 -44.48 -5.79
CA ILE A 23 69.44 -45.09 -4.84
C ILE A 23 69.28 -44.16 -3.63
N SER A 24 70.37 -43.63 -3.09
CA SER A 24 70.36 -42.69 -1.96
C SER A 24 69.56 -41.43 -2.29
N LEU A 25 69.75 -40.84 -3.47
CA LEU A 25 68.99 -39.67 -3.92
C LEU A 25 67.50 -39.97 -4.08
N VAL A 26 67.14 -41.09 -4.71
CA VAL A 26 65.73 -41.49 -4.89
C VAL A 26 65.06 -41.74 -3.54
N VAL A 27 65.72 -42.46 -2.63
CA VAL A 27 65.21 -42.70 -1.27
C VAL A 27 65.09 -41.39 -0.49
N PHE A 28 66.04 -40.46 -0.62
CA PHE A 28 65.99 -39.18 0.08
C PHE A 28 64.90 -38.25 -0.46
N ASP A 29 64.66 -38.23 -1.77
CA ASP A 29 63.57 -37.49 -2.39
C ASP A 29 62.20 -38.07 -2.03
N GLU A 30 62.08 -39.40 -1.97
CA GLU A 30 60.86 -40.07 -1.52
C GLU A 30 60.60 -39.81 -0.02
N PHE A 31 61.65 -39.83 0.81
CA PHE A 31 61.57 -39.45 2.21
C PHE A 31 61.08 -38.01 2.39
N LYS A 32 61.65 -37.04 1.66
CA LYS A 32 61.19 -35.63 1.69
C LYS A 32 59.74 -35.47 1.24
N LYS A 33 59.32 -36.18 0.19
CA LYS A 33 57.91 -36.17 -0.27
C LYS A 33 56.96 -36.72 0.80
N ASN A 34 57.34 -37.81 1.46
CA ASN A 34 56.55 -38.40 2.53
C ASN A 34 56.50 -37.50 3.77
N GLN A 35 57.63 -36.88 4.16
CA GLN A 35 57.65 -35.88 5.24
C GLN A 35 56.67 -34.72 4.95
N LYS A 36 56.72 -34.16 3.74
CA LYS A 36 55.78 -33.09 3.34
C LYS A 36 54.32 -33.53 3.41
N ARG A 37 53.99 -34.76 2.95
CA ARG A 37 52.63 -35.32 3.05
C ARG A 37 52.18 -35.45 4.51
N TYR A 38 53.06 -35.90 5.40
CA TYR A 38 52.74 -35.98 6.83
C TYR A 38 52.52 -34.60 7.46
N GLU A 39 53.32 -33.59 7.08
CA GLU A 39 53.13 -32.21 7.53
C GLU A 39 51.77 -31.65 7.06
N GLU A 40 51.38 -31.89 5.80
CA GLU A 40 50.06 -31.50 5.25
C GLU A 40 48.89 -32.22 5.94
N GLN A 41 49.04 -33.52 6.22
CA GLN A 41 48.05 -34.30 6.97
C GLN A 41 47.91 -33.81 8.42
N LEU A 42 49.04 -33.52 9.09
CA LEU A 42 49.06 -33.00 10.44
C LEU A 42 48.37 -31.63 10.54
N GLU A 43 48.61 -30.75 9.56
CA GLU A 43 47.94 -29.45 9.49
C GLU A 43 46.42 -29.59 9.26
N THR A 44 46.01 -30.53 8.41
CA THR A 44 44.59 -30.85 8.19
C THR A 44 43.92 -31.34 9.48
N VAL A 45 44.59 -32.20 10.25
CA VAL A 45 44.08 -32.69 11.54
C VAL A 45 43.99 -31.57 12.57
N LYS A 46 44.96 -30.65 12.63
CA LYS A 46 44.90 -29.46 13.51
C LYS A 46 43.70 -28.58 13.16
N GLN A 47 43.46 -28.30 11.89
CA GLN A 47 42.30 -27.54 11.42
C GLN A 47 40.98 -28.25 11.77
N GLN A 48 40.89 -29.56 11.58
CA GLN A 48 39.72 -30.34 11.97
C GLN A 48 39.45 -30.31 13.48
N ASN A 49 40.49 -30.40 14.31
CA ASN A 49 40.37 -30.29 15.76
C ASN A 49 39.92 -28.89 16.18
N GLN A 50 40.45 -27.84 15.55
CA GLN A 50 40.00 -26.45 15.79
C GLN A 50 38.53 -26.25 15.39
N VAL A 51 38.10 -26.79 14.25
CA VAL A 51 36.68 -26.77 13.82
C VAL A 51 35.81 -27.51 14.82
N ARG A 52 36.25 -28.67 15.34
CA ARG A 52 35.51 -29.44 16.34
C ARG A 52 35.39 -28.70 17.66
N GLN A 53 36.45 -28.04 18.11
CA GLN A 53 36.44 -27.20 19.31
C GLN A 53 35.47 -26.03 19.16
N LEU A 54 35.59 -25.25 18.07
CA LEU A 54 34.70 -24.12 17.78
C LEU A 54 33.23 -24.57 17.64
N SER A 55 32.98 -25.76 17.07
CA SER A 55 31.63 -26.34 17.02
C SER A 55 31.08 -26.71 18.39
N GLY A 56 31.94 -27.12 19.33
CA GLY A 56 31.57 -27.38 20.72
C GLY A 56 31.20 -26.09 21.45
N GLU A 57 32.06 -25.08 21.36
CA GLU A 57 31.84 -23.74 21.93
C GLU A 57 30.58 -23.09 21.36
N LEU A 58 30.33 -23.21 20.05
CA LEU A 58 29.11 -22.72 19.41
C LEU A 58 27.86 -23.44 19.93
N LEU A 59 27.93 -24.76 20.17
CA LEU A 59 26.80 -25.52 20.71
C LEU A 59 26.50 -25.13 22.17
N GLU A 60 27.53 -24.90 22.99
CA GLU A 60 27.36 -24.39 24.35
C GLU A 60 26.76 -22.98 24.35
N PHE A 61 27.25 -22.09 23.47
CA PHE A 61 26.69 -20.75 23.30
C PHE A 61 25.21 -20.77 22.88
N GLU A 62 24.81 -21.64 21.94
CA GLU A 62 23.41 -21.79 21.53
C GLU A 62 22.53 -22.35 22.67
N LYS A 63 23.06 -23.26 23.50
CA LYS A 63 22.35 -23.73 24.71
C LYS A 63 22.16 -22.61 25.74
N GLU A 64 23.19 -21.81 25.99
CA GLU A 64 23.11 -20.66 26.90
C GLU A 64 22.08 -19.64 26.39
N LYS A 65 22.12 -19.32 25.08
CA LYS A 65 21.14 -18.46 24.42
C LYS A 65 19.71 -18.98 24.57
N ALA A 66 19.49 -20.30 24.42
CA ALA A 66 18.18 -20.91 24.60
C ALA A 66 17.69 -20.82 26.07
N ASN A 67 18.58 -21.01 27.05
CA ASN A 67 18.25 -20.85 28.47
C ASN A 67 17.87 -19.41 28.80
N LEU A 68 18.67 -18.44 28.35
CA LEU A 68 18.41 -17.01 28.49
C LEU A 68 17.07 -16.61 27.86
N ARG A 69 16.73 -17.19 26.71
CA ARG A 69 15.42 -16.99 26.07
C ARG A 69 14.27 -17.53 26.92
N ASN A 70 14.41 -18.73 27.50
CA ASN A 70 13.39 -19.29 28.39
C ASN A 70 13.21 -18.43 29.65
N ASP A 71 14.30 -17.92 30.22
CA ASP A 71 14.25 -16.99 31.35
C ASP A 71 13.55 -15.68 30.98
N LEU A 72 13.83 -15.12 29.79
CA LEU A 72 13.15 -13.94 29.28
C LEU A 72 11.64 -14.17 29.15
N VAL A 73 11.23 -15.30 28.59
CA VAL A 73 9.81 -15.67 28.47
C VAL A 73 9.16 -15.81 29.84
N ARG A 74 9.82 -16.49 30.78
CA ARG A 74 9.32 -16.63 32.16
C ARG A 74 9.15 -15.27 32.84
N LEU A 75 10.14 -14.38 32.74
CA LEU A 75 10.10 -13.06 33.33
C LEU A 75 9.02 -12.17 32.69
N CYS A 76 8.81 -12.24 31.37
CA CYS A 76 7.72 -11.52 30.72
C CYS A 76 6.34 -11.95 31.25
N HIS A 77 6.12 -13.25 31.46
CA HIS A 77 4.87 -13.74 32.05
C HIS A 77 4.72 -13.28 33.50
N GLN A 78 5.79 -13.36 34.30
CA GLN A 78 5.78 -12.86 35.68
C GLN A 78 5.37 -11.38 35.73
N ILE A 79 5.95 -10.52 34.89
CA ILE A 79 5.58 -9.09 34.82
C ILE A 79 4.11 -8.90 34.46
N MET A 80 3.57 -9.71 33.54
CA MET A 80 2.15 -9.62 33.15
C MET A 80 1.19 -10.11 34.25
N ASP A 81 1.61 -11.08 35.05
CA ASP A 81 0.78 -11.68 36.12
C ASP A 81 0.86 -10.91 37.44
N THR A 82 1.98 -10.23 37.72
CA THR A 82 2.16 -9.49 38.97
C THR A 82 1.34 -8.21 39.01
N GLN A 83 0.50 -8.05 40.04
CA GLN A 83 -0.09 -6.77 40.45
C GLN A 83 0.91 -5.86 41.20
N SER A 84 2.22 -6.03 40.97
CA SER A 84 3.24 -5.21 41.64
C SER A 84 3.11 -3.74 41.25
N THR A 85 3.71 -2.85 42.05
CA THR A 85 3.81 -1.43 41.74
C THR A 85 4.40 -1.23 40.35
N GLU A 86 3.67 -0.53 39.48
CA GLU A 86 3.91 -0.49 38.03
C GLU A 86 5.33 -0.01 37.64
N ASN A 87 6.01 0.74 38.50
CA ASN A 87 7.39 1.20 38.27
C ASN A 87 8.42 0.05 38.21
N ASP A 88 8.28 -0.98 39.05
CA ASP A 88 9.23 -2.10 39.03
C ASP A 88 9.05 -2.97 37.78
N CYS A 89 7.81 -3.09 37.28
CA CYS A 89 7.51 -3.76 36.02
C CYS A 89 8.22 -3.09 34.84
N TRP A 90 8.27 -1.75 34.79
CA TRP A 90 8.98 -1.02 33.74
C TRP A 90 10.47 -1.26 33.76
N LYS A 91 11.11 -1.17 34.93
CA LYS A 91 12.55 -1.43 35.07
C LYS A 91 12.92 -2.83 34.60
N GLN A 92 12.12 -3.83 34.98
CA GLN A 92 12.34 -5.21 34.54
C GLN A 92 12.11 -5.35 33.03
N ALA A 93 11.05 -4.76 32.47
CA ALA A 93 10.77 -4.82 31.04
C ALA A 93 11.88 -4.15 30.20
N ILE A 94 12.45 -3.04 30.68
CA ILE A 94 13.59 -2.35 30.06
C ILE A 94 14.85 -3.23 30.07
N LEU A 95 15.12 -3.94 31.18
CA LEU A 95 16.23 -4.90 31.25
C LEU A 95 16.04 -6.05 30.26
N LEU A 96 14.83 -6.61 30.17
CA LEU A 96 14.50 -7.66 29.21
C LEU A 96 14.61 -7.17 27.76
N PHE A 97 14.27 -5.90 27.50
CA PHE A 97 14.43 -5.29 26.18
C PHE A 97 15.89 -5.23 25.76
N ARG A 98 16.79 -4.76 26.65
CA ARG A 98 18.25 -4.78 26.41
C ARG A 98 18.76 -6.18 26.13
N MET A 99 18.30 -7.14 26.92
CA MET A 99 18.67 -8.54 26.77
C MET A 99 18.23 -9.10 25.41
N ALA A 100 16.99 -8.85 24.99
CA ALA A 100 16.49 -9.27 23.68
C ALA A 100 17.29 -8.67 22.51
N ILE A 101 17.67 -7.39 22.60
CA ILE A 101 18.53 -6.74 21.60
C ILE A 101 19.90 -7.42 21.52
N LYS A 102 20.56 -7.61 22.67
CA LYS A 102 21.90 -8.23 22.73
C LYS A 102 21.90 -9.66 22.16
N LEU A 103 20.84 -10.43 22.42
CA LEU A 103 20.68 -11.79 21.90
C LEU A 103 20.26 -11.83 20.42
N GLN A 104 19.91 -10.69 19.82
CA GLN A 104 19.28 -10.59 18.50
C GLN A 104 18.02 -11.49 18.39
N ASP A 105 17.27 -11.64 19.48
CA ASP A 105 16.08 -12.48 19.55
C ASP A 105 14.83 -11.67 19.16
N SER A 106 14.42 -11.76 17.89
CA SER A 106 13.26 -11.05 17.39
C SER A 106 11.95 -11.46 18.07
N GLU A 107 11.80 -12.72 18.48
CA GLU A 107 10.58 -13.22 19.14
C GLU A 107 10.56 -12.82 20.61
N GLY A 108 11.71 -12.89 21.29
CA GLY A 108 11.88 -12.35 22.64
C GLY A 108 11.59 -10.84 22.69
N LEU A 109 12.11 -10.08 21.72
CA LEU A 109 11.84 -8.64 21.60
C LEU A 109 10.34 -8.36 21.39
N LEU A 110 9.66 -9.17 20.58
CA LEU A 110 8.22 -9.05 20.34
C LEU A 110 7.42 -9.25 21.63
N LEU A 111 7.80 -10.24 22.43
CA LEU A 111 7.16 -10.53 23.71
C LEU A 111 7.36 -9.38 24.69
N VAL A 112 8.59 -8.89 24.84
CA VAL A 112 8.90 -7.75 25.73
C VAL A 112 8.13 -6.50 25.31
N LEU A 113 8.06 -6.19 24.02
CA LEU A 113 7.29 -5.06 23.50
C LEU A 113 5.79 -5.17 23.80
N LYS A 114 5.22 -6.38 23.73
CA LYS A 114 3.82 -6.63 24.13
C LYS A 114 3.63 -6.42 25.62
N THR A 115 4.57 -6.88 26.45
CA THR A 115 4.56 -6.66 27.90
C THR A 115 4.61 -5.16 28.21
N ILE A 116 5.59 -4.43 27.66
CA ILE A 116 5.76 -2.97 27.78
C ILE A 116 4.45 -2.24 27.43
N ARG A 117 3.82 -2.61 26.30
CA ARG A 117 2.57 -1.98 25.84
C ARG A 117 1.39 -2.16 26.81
N ASN A 118 1.39 -3.23 27.61
CA ASN A 118 0.29 -3.56 28.52
C ASN A 118 0.42 -2.92 29.90
N ILE A 119 1.56 -2.31 30.24
CA ILE A 119 1.73 -1.59 31.51
C ILE A 119 0.99 -0.24 31.42
N LYS A 120 0.10 0.05 32.38
CA LYS A 120 -0.84 1.20 32.27
C LYS A 120 -0.22 2.50 32.77
N GLU A 121 0.39 2.47 33.95
CA GLU A 121 1.12 3.62 34.48
C GLU A 121 2.58 3.57 34.05
N VAL A 122 3.09 4.75 33.69
CA VAL A 122 4.44 4.95 33.20
C VAL A 122 4.92 6.24 33.84
N ASP A 123 5.99 6.16 34.63
CA ASP A 123 6.68 7.34 35.15
C ASP A 123 7.67 7.90 34.12
N GLU A 124 8.12 9.14 34.34
CA GLU A 124 8.97 9.84 33.37
C GLU A 124 10.31 9.15 33.13
N ASN A 125 10.92 8.57 34.18
CA ASN A 125 12.22 7.91 34.06
C ASN A 125 12.12 6.64 33.21
N SER A 126 10.99 5.93 33.29
CA SER A 126 10.72 4.76 32.46
C SER A 126 10.56 5.11 30.97
N VAL A 127 9.97 6.26 30.64
CA VAL A 127 9.92 6.76 29.25
C VAL A 127 11.31 7.09 28.75
N ASP A 128 12.10 7.83 29.53
CA ASP A 128 13.45 8.24 29.14
C ASP A 128 14.35 7.01 28.93
N ALA A 129 14.29 6.04 29.84
CA ALA A 129 15.01 4.79 29.69
C ALA A 129 14.53 3.97 28.49
N PHE A 130 13.24 3.95 28.15
CA PHE A 130 12.76 3.33 26.91
C PHE A 130 13.28 4.06 25.66
N LEU A 131 13.36 5.39 25.67
CA LEU A 131 13.88 6.16 24.54
C LEU A 131 15.37 5.92 24.32
N ASP A 132 16.15 5.84 25.40
CA ASP A 132 17.56 5.47 25.34
C ASP A 132 17.76 4.10 24.67
N LEU A 133 16.85 3.15 24.94
CA LEU A 133 16.87 1.84 24.28
C LEU A 133 16.57 1.91 22.79
N LEU A 134 15.67 2.80 22.35
CA LEU A 134 15.41 3.00 20.93
C LEU A 134 16.63 3.61 20.21
N ILE A 135 17.38 4.47 20.90
CA ILE A 135 18.65 5.00 20.41
C ILE A 135 19.70 3.88 20.33
N GLU A 136 19.84 3.04 21.37
CA GLU A 136 20.73 1.87 21.38
C GLU A 136 20.41 0.86 20.26
N LEU A 137 19.12 0.61 20.05
CA LEU A 137 18.62 -0.25 18.97
C LEU A 137 19.03 0.26 17.58
N ASN A 138 19.11 1.58 17.44
CA ASN A 138 19.53 2.23 16.22
C ASN A 138 21.06 2.23 16.03
N THR A 139 21.82 2.59 17.06
CA THR A 139 23.29 2.67 16.98
C THR A 139 23.95 1.31 16.73
N THR A 140 23.31 0.22 17.15
CA THR A 140 23.80 -1.14 16.89
C THR A 140 23.58 -1.63 15.45
N ASN A 141 23.04 -0.79 14.55
CA ASN A 141 22.58 -1.17 13.19
C ASN A 141 21.62 -2.39 13.20
N SER A 142 21.00 -2.68 14.34
CA SER A 142 20.12 -3.83 14.51
C SER A 142 18.75 -3.58 13.91
N ILE A 143 18.38 -2.32 13.64
CA ILE A 143 17.04 -1.93 13.19
C ILE A 143 16.62 -2.62 11.88
N HIS A 144 17.57 -2.83 10.97
CA HIS A 144 17.37 -3.56 9.71
C HIS A 144 16.96 -5.02 9.93
N LYS A 145 17.37 -5.63 11.06
CA LYS A 145 17.11 -7.03 11.41
C LYS A 145 15.79 -7.22 12.18
N ILE A 146 15.18 -6.14 12.64
CA ILE A 146 13.96 -6.19 13.44
C ILE A 146 12.76 -6.47 12.53
N SER A 147 11.89 -7.38 12.97
CA SER A 147 10.64 -7.70 12.25
C SER A 147 9.72 -6.47 12.12
N ASN A 148 8.87 -6.45 11.08
CA ASN A 148 7.89 -5.37 10.90
C ASN A 148 6.93 -5.25 12.10
N GLU A 149 6.61 -6.37 12.75
CA GLU A 149 5.72 -6.41 13.92
C GLU A 149 6.32 -5.71 15.13
N ASN A 150 7.62 -5.89 15.35
CA ASN A 150 8.34 -5.20 16.43
C ASN A 150 8.37 -3.69 16.20
N VAL A 151 8.69 -3.24 14.99
CA VAL A 151 8.68 -1.81 14.65
C VAL A 151 7.26 -1.22 14.80
N LEU A 152 6.23 -1.96 14.38
CA LEU A 152 4.83 -1.55 14.55
C LEU A 152 4.46 -1.36 16.02
N LEU A 153 4.88 -2.27 16.90
CA LEU A 153 4.63 -2.14 18.34
C LEU A 153 5.40 -0.98 18.96
N ILE A 154 6.64 -0.74 18.53
CA ILE A 154 7.43 0.42 18.98
C ILE A 154 6.66 1.72 18.66
N PHE A 155 6.15 1.90 17.43
CA PHE A 155 5.35 3.08 17.11
C PHE A 155 4.07 3.18 17.95
N LYS A 156 3.40 2.06 18.23
CA LYS A 156 2.22 2.07 19.11
C LYS A 156 2.56 2.49 20.54
N ILE A 157 3.69 2.04 21.08
CA ILE A 157 4.16 2.45 22.42
C ILE A 157 4.50 3.95 22.43
N ILE A 158 5.23 4.43 21.43
CA ILE A 158 5.54 5.86 21.28
C ILE A 158 4.26 6.68 21.19
N ASN A 159 3.28 6.23 20.38
CA ASN A 159 2.00 6.89 20.24
C ASN A 159 1.28 6.97 21.59
N ASN A 160 1.20 5.87 22.34
CA ASN A 160 0.62 5.85 23.69
C ASN A 160 1.30 6.84 24.64
N PHE A 161 2.63 6.95 24.60
CA PHE A 161 3.36 7.93 25.41
C PHE A 161 3.09 9.37 24.96
N ALA A 162 2.99 9.61 23.65
CA ALA A 162 2.72 10.93 23.09
C ALA A 162 1.31 11.44 23.40
N GLU A 163 0.37 10.58 23.82
CA GLU A 163 -0.95 11.00 24.33
C GLU A 163 -0.82 11.80 25.64
N LYS A 164 0.22 11.51 26.44
CA LYS A 164 0.52 12.24 27.68
C LYS A 164 1.37 13.46 27.35
N SER A 165 0.82 14.66 27.54
CA SER A 165 1.46 15.92 27.15
C SER A 165 2.84 16.15 27.78
N THR A 166 3.08 15.61 28.98
CA THR A 166 4.36 15.70 29.70
C THR A 166 5.52 15.02 28.96
N PHE A 167 5.25 13.97 28.18
CA PHE A 167 6.28 13.22 27.47
C PHE A 167 6.55 13.71 26.05
N ARG A 168 5.62 14.50 25.50
CA ARG A 168 5.62 14.86 24.07
C ARG A 168 6.90 15.55 23.60
N GLU A 169 7.41 16.53 24.34
CA GLU A 169 8.64 17.27 23.95
C GLU A 169 9.91 16.42 24.09
N ARG A 170 9.97 15.52 25.08
CA ARG A 170 11.09 14.57 25.24
C ARG A 170 11.08 13.55 24.11
N LEU A 171 9.92 12.96 23.83
CA LEU A 171 9.72 12.05 22.71
C LEU A 171 10.12 12.71 21.40
N LYS A 172 9.72 13.97 21.18
CA LYS A 172 10.09 14.72 19.98
C LYS A 172 11.61 14.81 19.81
N THR A 173 12.33 15.21 20.85
CA THR A 173 13.80 15.34 20.79
C THR A 173 14.48 14.02 20.42
N ASN A 174 14.12 12.92 21.11
CA ASN A 174 14.73 11.60 20.88
C ASN A 174 14.28 10.96 19.55
N PHE A 175 13.00 11.11 19.21
CA PHE A 175 12.45 10.59 17.97
C PHE A 175 13.06 11.27 16.74
N ASN A 176 13.42 12.56 16.82
CA ASN A 176 14.11 13.24 15.70
C ASN A 176 15.47 12.59 15.38
N GLN A 177 16.21 12.11 16.39
CA GLN A 177 17.45 11.37 16.16
C GLN A 177 17.16 9.99 15.53
N TRP A 178 16.11 9.32 16.01
CA TRP A 178 15.72 8.00 15.54
C TRP A 178 15.15 8.00 14.11
N ILE A 179 14.28 8.95 13.75
CA ILE A 179 13.60 8.99 12.45
C ILE A 179 14.56 9.11 11.26
N HIS A 180 15.70 9.79 11.45
CA HIS A 180 16.72 9.90 10.40
C HIS A 180 17.30 8.54 9.99
N SER A 181 17.54 7.67 10.97
CA SER A 181 18.02 6.31 10.71
C SER A 181 16.97 5.41 10.05
N LEU A 182 15.72 5.57 10.47
CA LEU A 182 14.57 4.83 9.96
C LEU A 182 14.24 5.17 8.51
N ASN A 183 14.68 6.33 8.01
CA ASN A 183 14.26 6.84 6.72
C ASN A 183 14.54 5.86 5.57
N SER A 184 15.74 5.27 5.57
CA SER A 184 16.11 4.29 4.54
C SER A 184 15.40 2.94 4.69
N ASP A 185 14.75 2.68 5.83
CA ASP A 185 14.28 1.37 6.25
C ASP A 185 12.77 1.22 6.22
N VAL A 186 12.06 2.13 6.87
CA VAL A 186 10.60 2.16 6.85
C VAL A 186 10.13 2.30 5.41
N SER A 187 10.83 3.13 4.63
CA SER A 187 10.59 3.30 3.21
C SER A 187 10.76 2.02 2.38
N LYS A 188 11.59 1.06 2.80
CA LYS A 188 11.76 -0.24 2.12
C LYS A 188 10.73 -1.28 2.56
N ARG A 189 10.15 -1.12 3.76
CA ARG A 189 9.17 -2.05 4.31
C ARG A 189 7.81 -1.84 3.64
N VAL A 190 7.29 -2.86 2.97
CA VAL A 190 6.00 -2.79 2.24
C VAL A 190 4.86 -3.29 3.14
N LEU A 191 4.66 -2.66 4.31
CA LEU A 191 3.55 -3.01 5.21
C LEU A 191 2.74 -1.76 5.55
N LEU A 192 1.56 -1.62 4.98
CA LEU A 192 0.74 -0.40 5.13
C LEU A 192 0.37 -0.10 6.59
N PRO A 193 -0.04 -1.08 7.43
CA PRO A 193 -0.28 -0.80 8.86
C PRO A 193 0.90 -0.17 9.58
N LEU A 194 2.14 -0.55 9.22
CA LEU A 194 3.35 0.04 9.78
C LEU A 194 3.50 1.51 9.38
N HIS A 195 3.31 1.81 8.09
CA HIS A 195 3.34 3.20 7.59
C HIS A 195 2.29 4.07 8.26
N LEU A 196 1.06 3.57 8.43
CA LEU A 196 -0.02 4.33 9.07
C LEU A 196 0.28 4.64 10.54
N GLU A 197 0.80 3.68 11.31
CA GLU A 197 1.21 3.96 12.70
C GLU A 197 2.40 4.92 12.77
N PHE A 198 3.35 4.81 11.84
CA PHE A 198 4.45 5.77 11.72
C PHE A 198 3.94 7.19 11.41
N TYR A 199 3.01 7.34 10.48
CA TYR A 199 2.41 8.64 10.16
C TYR A 199 1.66 9.22 11.35
N LYS A 200 0.91 8.38 12.09
CA LYS A 200 0.30 8.76 13.35
C LYS A 200 1.36 9.30 14.32
N THR A 201 2.50 8.61 14.48
CA THR A 201 3.61 9.08 15.32
C THR A 201 4.14 10.45 14.87
N CYS A 202 4.38 10.64 13.57
CA CYS A 202 4.83 11.92 13.06
C CYS A 202 3.83 13.06 13.35
N ILE A 203 2.53 12.81 13.17
CA ILE A 203 1.47 13.79 13.45
C ILE A 203 1.42 14.10 14.95
N MET A 204 1.48 13.07 15.80
CA MET A 204 1.42 13.21 17.26
C MET A 204 2.60 13.99 17.82
N LEU A 205 3.78 13.91 17.21
CA LEU A 205 5.00 14.58 17.66
C LEU A 205 5.33 15.86 16.87
N ASP A 206 4.39 16.38 16.05
CA ASP A 206 4.56 17.59 15.23
C ASP A 206 5.72 17.52 14.21
N PHE A 207 5.98 16.33 13.63
CA PHE A 207 6.95 16.10 12.56
C PHE A 207 6.35 16.22 11.15
N ASP A 208 5.65 17.32 10.89
CA ASP A 208 4.87 17.51 9.65
C ASP A 208 5.73 17.38 8.38
N LYS A 209 6.98 17.88 8.40
CA LYS A 209 7.91 17.77 7.27
C LYS A 209 8.25 16.32 6.91
N TYR A 210 8.53 15.49 7.91
CA TYR A 210 8.83 14.07 7.69
C TYR A 210 7.58 13.34 7.21
N PHE A 211 6.45 13.55 7.88
CA PHE A 211 5.17 12.99 7.48
C PHE A 211 4.89 13.21 5.99
N ILE A 212 4.95 14.47 5.52
CA ILE A 212 4.68 14.81 4.11
C ILE A 212 5.67 14.11 3.17
N GLY A 213 6.97 14.14 3.50
CA GLY A 213 8.00 13.50 2.67
C GLY A 213 7.79 11.99 2.52
N PHE A 214 7.66 11.28 3.65
CA PHE A 214 7.45 9.83 3.65
C PHE A 214 6.12 9.42 3.01
N PHE A 215 5.07 10.20 3.24
CA PHE A 215 3.76 9.91 2.68
C PHE A 215 3.76 10.04 1.16
N ARG A 216 4.40 11.08 0.61
CA ARG A 216 4.60 11.25 -0.84
C ARG A 216 5.40 10.11 -1.45
N ASP A 217 6.50 9.72 -0.80
CA ASP A 217 7.34 8.62 -1.25
C ASP A 217 6.61 7.27 -1.21
N MET A 218 5.75 7.08 -0.22
CA MET A 218 4.90 5.89 -0.14
C MET A 218 3.88 5.88 -1.28
N ILE A 219 3.12 6.95 -1.50
CA ILE A 219 2.15 7.03 -2.62
C ILE A 219 2.83 6.76 -3.97
N ALA A 220 4.04 7.28 -4.17
CA ALA A 220 4.77 7.11 -5.42
C ALA A 220 5.21 5.66 -5.69
N ARG A 221 5.51 4.89 -4.64
CA ARG A 221 6.04 3.52 -4.75
C ARG A 221 5.00 2.43 -4.53
N TRP A 222 3.93 2.73 -3.81
CA TRP A 222 2.94 1.74 -3.41
C TRP A 222 2.21 1.18 -4.63
N ARG A 223 2.27 -0.14 -4.80
CA ARG A 223 1.52 -0.85 -5.84
C ARG A 223 0.17 -1.25 -5.24
N TRP A 224 -0.89 -0.57 -5.65
CA TRP A 224 -2.27 -0.69 -5.16
C TRP A 224 -2.96 -2.02 -5.53
N LYS A 225 -2.35 -3.16 -5.19
CA LYS A 225 -2.85 -4.51 -5.52
C LYS A 225 -3.53 -5.22 -4.34
N GLU A 226 -3.47 -4.65 -3.15
CA GLU A 226 -4.01 -5.27 -1.94
C GLU A 226 -5.47 -4.86 -1.70
N ASN A 227 -6.28 -5.82 -1.26
CA ASN A 227 -7.63 -5.55 -0.76
C ASN A 227 -7.51 -4.81 0.58
N LEU A 228 -7.54 -3.48 0.53
CA LEU A 228 -7.50 -2.64 1.72
C LEU A 228 -8.85 -2.64 2.41
N SER A 229 -8.85 -2.78 3.74
CA SER A 229 -10.07 -2.57 4.53
C SER A 229 -10.51 -1.10 4.46
N SER A 230 -11.81 -0.86 4.66
CA SER A 230 -12.37 0.49 4.71
C SER A 230 -11.62 1.38 5.71
N ASP A 231 -11.23 0.85 6.87
CA ASP A 231 -10.54 1.60 7.91
C ASP A 231 -9.15 2.08 7.48
N LEU A 232 -8.41 1.23 6.76
CA LEU A 232 -7.09 1.58 6.24
C LEU A 232 -7.21 2.65 5.13
N ILE A 233 -8.22 2.51 4.26
CA ILE A 233 -8.52 3.50 3.21
C ILE A 233 -8.89 4.84 3.83
N THR A 234 -9.75 4.84 4.85
CA THR A 234 -10.16 6.05 5.57
C THR A 234 -8.94 6.77 6.15
N LYS A 235 -8.05 6.05 6.85
CA LYS A 235 -6.80 6.64 7.38
C LYS A 235 -5.92 7.21 6.28
N LEU A 236 -5.75 6.46 5.18
CA LEU A 236 -4.97 6.91 4.03
C LEU A 236 -5.51 8.20 3.41
N LEU A 237 -6.82 8.31 3.26
CA LEU A 237 -7.46 9.51 2.69
C LEU A 237 -7.31 10.72 3.61
N TRP A 238 -7.49 10.55 4.92
CA TRP A 238 -7.28 11.63 5.89
C TRP A 238 -5.81 12.08 5.96
N TYR A 239 -4.85 11.16 5.86
CA TYR A 239 -3.44 11.51 5.77
C TYR A 239 -3.08 12.13 4.41
N ALA A 240 -3.71 11.70 3.32
CA ALA A 240 -3.58 12.36 2.02
C ALA A 240 -4.16 13.78 2.04
N PHE A 241 -5.18 14.01 2.84
CA PHE A 241 -5.72 15.35 3.05
C PHE A 241 -4.76 16.25 3.83
N LEU A 242 -4.11 15.75 4.88
CA LEU A 242 -3.08 16.49 5.62
C LEU A 242 -1.86 16.85 4.76
N SER A 243 -1.50 16.01 3.79
CA SER A 243 -0.31 16.19 2.94
C SER A 243 -0.57 16.86 1.59
N ASP A 244 -1.83 17.26 1.33
CA ASP A 244 -2.30 17.80 0.05
C ASP A 244 -2.13 16.83 -1.15
N GLU A 245 -2.16 15.52 -0.88
CA GLU A 245 -2.03 14.45 -1.88
C GLU A 245 -3.36 13.75 -2.16
N THR A 246 -4.50 14.35 -1.77
CA THR A 246 -5.82 13.71 -1.87
C THR A 246 -6.18 13.31 -3.30
N GLU A 247 -5.95 14.17 -4.28
CA GLU A 247 -6.28 13.86 -5.68
C GLU A 247 -5.43 12.72 -6.25
N LYS A 248 -4.12 12.74 -5.95
CA LYS A 248 -3.19 11.68 -6.36
C LYS A 248 -3.55 10.35 -5.71
N MET A 249 -3.91 10.38 -4.42
CA MET A 249 -4.39 9.22 -3.68
C MET A 249 -5.68 8.66 -4.30
N LEU A 250 -6.68 9.51 -4.58
CA LEU A 250 -7.94 9.09 -5.19
C LEU A 250 -7.76 8.54 -6.61
N LYS A 251 -6.84 9.09 -7.40
CA LYS A 251 -6.51 8.56 -8.74
C LYS A 251 -5.89 7.17 -8.66
N ASN A 252 -5.08 6.92 -7.64
CA ASN A 252 -4.40 5.66 -7.41
C ASN A 252 -5.32 4.58 -6.80
N LEU A 253 -6.23 4.98 -5.92
CA LEU A 253 -7.31 4.14 -5.41
C LEU A 253 -8.34 3.93 -6.53
N ASN A 254 -8.05 3.00 -7.44
CA ASN A 254 -8.90 2.62 -8.58
C ASN A 254 -10.16 1.84 -8.14
N THR A 255 -10.77 2.24 -7.03
CA THR A 255 -11.87 1.55 -6.37
C THR A 255 -13.01 2.52 -6.15
N GLN A 256 -13.64 2.92 -7.27
CA GLN A 256 -14.95 3.59 -7.24
C GLN A 256 -15.98 2.81 -6.39
N ALA A 257 -15.81 1.50 -6.22
CA ALA A 257 -16.62 0.66 -5.35
C ALA A 257 -16.38 0.91 -3.84
N LEU A 258 -15.13 1.06 -3.40
CA LEU A 258 -14.79 1.29 -1.98
C LEU A 258 -15.09 2.73 -1.54
N ILE A 259 -14.96 3.70 -2.46
CA ILE A 259 -15.35 5.09 -2.22
C ILE A 259 -16.87 5.24 -2.02
N LYS A 260 -17.65 4.32 -2.60
CA LYS A 260 -19.11 4.31 -2.43
C LYS A 260 -19.57 3.59 -1.16
N ASP A 261 -18.65 2.94 -0.45
CA ASP A 261 -18.98 2.25 0.79
C ASP A 261 -19.24 3.26 1.92
N ARG A 262 -20.50 3.69 2.01
CA ARG A 262 -20.98 4.57 3.08
C ARG A 262 -21.17 3.87 4.42
N THR A 263 -20.87 2.57 4.53
CA THR A 263 -20.98 1.87 5.82
C THR A 263 -19.92 2.34 6.81
N ASN A 264 -18.77 2.81 6.32
CA ASN A 264 -17.73 3.40 7.16
C ASN A 264 -18.05 4.87 7.48
N HIS A 265 -18.42 5.14 8.73
CA HIS A 265 -18.81 6.48 9.18
C HIS A 265 -17.74 7.55 8.91
N ASP A 266 -16.47 7.25 9.22
CA ASP A 266 -15.37 8.19 9.08
C ASP A 266 -15.01 8.47 7.61
N LEU A 267 -15.25 7.50 6.72
CA LEU A 267 -15.16 7.68 5.26
C LEU A 267 -16.28 8.59 4.73
N SER A 268 -17.51 8.42 5.23
CA SER A 268 -18.62 9.32 4.88
C SER A 268 -18.31 10.76 5.32
N ILE A 269 -17.78 10.94 6.53
CA ILE A 269 -17.34 12.24 7.03
C ILE A 269 -16.27 12.84 6.11
N PHE A 270 -15.29 12.05 5.67
CA PHE A 270 -14.28 12.52 4.71
C PHE A 270 -14.93 13.08 3.43
N HIS A 271 -15.90 12.37 2.86
CA HIS A 271 -16.62 12.81 1.66
C HIS A 271 -17.43 14.08 1.89
N ASP A 272 -18.08 14.21 3.05
CA ASP A 272 -18.82 15.42 3.41
C ASP A 272 -17.87 16.62 3.52
N VAL A 273 -16.73 16.46 4.18
CA VAL A 273 -15.71 17.51 4.28
C VAL A 273 -15.17 17.90 2.90
N ALA A 274 -14.81 16.91 2.07
CA ALA A 274 -14.32 17.17 0.71
C ALA A 274 -15.38 17.89 -0.15
N THR A 275 -16.66 17.56 0.02
CA THR A 275 -17.77 18.20 -0.69
C THR A 275 -17.96 19.64 -0.21
N ILE A 276 -17.96 19.88 1.11
CA ILE A 276 -18.13 21.22 1.68
C ILE A 276 -16.98 22.13 1.26
N LEU A 277 -15.73 21.64 1.25
CA LEU A 277 -14.58 22.43 0.80
C LEU A 277 -14.66 22.77 -0.70
N LYS A 278 -15.19 21.87 -1.53
CA LYS A 278 -15.43 22.15 -2.96
C LYS A 278 -16.57 23.15 -3.20
N SER A 279 -17.57 23.17 -2.33
CA SER A 279 -18.72 24.07 -2.41
C SER A 279 -18.71 25.11 -1.29
N TRP A 280 -17.54 25.64 -0.96
CA TRP A 280 -17.37 26.51 0.20
C TRP A 280 -18.30 27.72 0.14
N ASN A 281 -19.00 27.99 1.26
CA ASN A 281 -19.95 29.08 1.39
C ASN A 281 -19.77 29.87 2.71
N GLY A 282 -18.58 29.79 3.32
CA GLY A 282 -18.24 30.51 4.56
C GLY A 282 -18.71 29.86 5.87
N LYS A 283 -19.30 28.65 5.85
CA LYS A 283 -19.83 27.99 7.06
C LYS A 283 -18.86 27.00 7.69
N SER A 284 -17.79 27.49 8.34
CA SER A 284 -16.76 26.68 9.02
C SER A 284 -17.28 25.85 10.22
N THR A 285 -18.29 26.35 10.93
CA THR A 285 -18.84 25.72 12.15
C THR A 285 -19.39 24.31 11.90
N LYS A 286 -19.96 24.06 10.72
CA LYS A 286 -20.48 22.74 10.35
C LYS A 286 -19.35 21.71 10.22
N ILE A 287 -18.19 22.12 9.69
CA ILE A 287 -17.07 21.19 9.49
C ILE A 287 -16.45 20.79 10.84
N TYR A 288 -16.27 21.73 11.77
CA TYR A 288 -15.68 21.40 13.07
C TYR A 288 -16.50 20.38 13.86
N LYS A 289 -17.82 20.49 13.80
CA LYS A 289 -18.75 19.51 14.39
C LYS A 289 -18.63 18.14 13.72
N ILE A 290 -18.50 18.09 12.40
CA ILE A 290 -18.33 16.85 11.66
C ILE A 290 -16.99 16.15 12.03
N ILE A 291 -15.90 16.90 12.20
CA ILE A 291 -14.59 16.33 12.57
C ILE A 291 -14.60 15.76 14.00
N SER A 292 -15.33 16.36 14.95
CA SER A 292 -15.43 15.78 16.30
C SER A 292 -16.01 14.37 16.30
N ASP A 293 -16.89 14.08 15.34
CA ASP A 293 -17.64 12.81 15.24
C ASP A 293 -16.79 11.65 14.69
N LEU A 294 -15.58 11.92 14.17
CA LEU A 294 -14.64 10.88 13.73
C LEU A 294 -14.37 9.86 14.84
N LYS A 295 -14.51 8.56 14.59
CA LYS A 295 -14.38 7.53 15.64
C LYS A 295 -12.99 6.92 15.73
N THR A 296 -12.27 6.83 14.62
CA THR A 296 -11.02 6.05 14.50
C THR A 296 -9.75 6.85 14.82
N PHE A 297 -9.83 8.18 14.83
CA PHE A 297 -8.67 9.07 14.95
C PHE A 297 -8.46 9.58 16.37
N HIS A 298 -7.20 9.71 16.77
CA HIS A 298 -6.81 10.28 18.05
C HIS A 298 -7.18 11.78 18.13
N PRO A 299 -7.52 12.34 19.30
CA PRO A 299 -7.83 13.77 19.45
C PRO A 299 -6.79 14.73 18.86
N ILE A 300 -5.50 14.40 18.97
CA ILE A 300 -4.41 15.20 18.37
C ILE A 300 -4.48 15.19 16.83
N GLU A 301 -4.80 14.04 16.22
CA GLU A 301 -4.99 13.94 14.77
C GLU A 301 -6.20 14.75 14.32
N LYS A 302 -7.32 14.64 15.06
CA LYS A 302 -8.52 15.45 14.81
C LYS A 302 -8.22 16.95 14.84
N GLU A 303 -7.45 17.40 15.83
CA GLU A 303 -7.06 18.80 15.95
C GLU A 303 -6.17 19.25 14.77
N LYS A 304 -5.26 18.40 14.31
CA LYS A 304 -4.49 18.65 13.08
C LYS A 304 -5.38 18.74 11.85
N PHE A 305 -6.38 17.85 11.70
CA PHE A 305 -7.35 17.95 10.61
C PHE A 305 -8.12 19.28 10.65
N ARG A 306 -8.56 19.73 11.82
CA ARG A 306 -9.23 21.02 12.00
C ARG A 306 -8.37 22.19 11.54
N LYS A 307 -7.10 22.23 11.95
CA LYS A 307 -6.16 23.30 11.56
C LYS A 307 -5.96 23.35 10.05
N VAL A 308 -5.73 22.21 9.40
CA VAL A 308 -5.55 22.15 7.94
C VAL A 308 -6.84 22.54 7.19
N ILE A 309 -8.00 22.10 7.68
CA ILE A 309 -9.30 22.49 7.11
C ILE A 309 -9.51 23.99 7.24
N HIS A 310 -9.21 24.56 8.41
CA HIS A 310 -9.32 25.99 8.63
C HIS A 310 -8.43 26.78 7.66
N GLN A 311 -7.17 26.37 7.54
CA GLN A 311 -6.23 26.99 6.61
C GLN A 311 -6.73 26.91 5.16
N LYS A 312 -7.16 25.72 4.70
CA LYS A 312 -7.72 25.56 3.35
C LYS A 312 -8.98 26.40 3.15
N SER A 313 -9.83 26.55 4.16
CA SER A 313 -11.00 27.44 4.06
C SER A 313 -10.61 28.91 3.89
N LEU A 314 -9.61 29.40 4.63
CA LEU A 314 -9.08 30.76 4.48
C LEU A 314 -8.45 30.99 3.10
N GLU A 315 -7.75 29.99 2.56
CA GLU A 315 -7.19 30.05 1.20
C GLU A 315 -8.29 30.13 0.12
N ILE A 316 -9.41 29.44 0.33
CA ILE A 316 -10.58 29.51 -0.56
C ILE A 316 -11.26 30.88 -0.46
N GLU A 317 -11.45 31.40 0.74
CA GLU A 317 -12.03 32.74 0.96
C GLU A 317 -11.21 33.83 0.28
N LYS A 318 -9.88 33.83 0.48
CA LYS A 318 -8.98 34.76 -0.22
C LYS A 318 -9.08 34.68 -1.74
N LYS A 319 -9.23 33.48 -2.31
CA LYS A 319 -9.43 33.31 -3.76
C LYS A 319 -10.77 33.87 -4.22
N ILE A 320 -11.83 33.69 -3.44
CA ILE A 320 -13.16 34.24 -3.75
C ILE A 320 -13.13 35.78 -3.68
N ASP A 321 -12.51 36.34 -2.65
CA ASP A 321 -12.39 37.79 -2.48
C ASP A 321 -11.55 38.41 -3.60
N GLY A 322 -10.41 37.79 -3.95
CA GLY A 322 -9.58 38.24 -5.07
C GLY A 322 -10.32 38.20 -6.42
N LEU A 323 -11.12 37.16 -6.68
CA LEU A 323 -11.96 37.08 -7.87
C LEU A 323 -13.04 38.18 -7.89
N ASN A 324 -13.62 38.50 -6.72
CA ASN A 324 -14.59 39.59 -6.62
C ASN A 324 -13.94 40.95 -6.85
N GLU A 325 -12.72 41.18 -6.36
CA GLU A 325 -11.96 42.41 -6.61
C GLU A 325 -11.58 42.55 -8.09
N GLU A 326 -11.10 41.48 -8.73
CA GLU A 326 -10.81 41.47 -10.18
C GLU A 326 -12.07 41.79 -11.00
N LEU A 327 -13.22 41.19 -10.65
CA LEU A 327 -14.51 41.48 -11.27
C LEU A 327 -14.94 42.94 -11.05
N ILE A 328 -14.73 43.50 -9.85
CA ILE A 328 -15.03 44.92 -9.57
C ILE A 328 -14.11 45.85 -10.37
N THR A 329 -12.84 45.48 -10.53
CA THR A 329 -11.84 46.31 -11.23
C THR A 329 -12.05 46.27 -12.74
N GLN A 330 -12.38 45.10 -13.30
CA GLN A 330 -12.82 44.98 -14.71
C GLN A 330 -14.09 45.81 -14.96
N ASN A 331 -15.07 45.77 -14.04
CA ASN A 331 -16.28 46.59 -14.15
C ASN A 331 -16.06 48.11 -14.03
N LYS A 332 -14.95 48.55 -13.44
CA LYS A 332 -14.59 49.98 -13.34
C LYS A 332 -13.81 50.50 -14.56
N SER A 333 -13.15 49.62 -15.34
CA SER A 333 -12.31 50.01 -16.47
C SER A 333 -13.03 49.98 -17.83
N THR A 334 -14.16 49.30 -17.95
CA THR A 334 -15.01 49.38 -19.14
C THR A 334 -16.08 50.42 -18.90
N THR A 335 -16.07 51.50 -19.68
CA THR A 335 -17.22 52.39 -19.90
C THR A 335 -18.47 51.52 -20.01
N ILE A 336 -19.27 51.49 -18.94
CA ILE A 336 -20.45 50.63 -18.84
C ILE A 336 -21.27 50.88 -20.12
N PRO A 337 -21.45 49.87 -21.00
CA PRO A 337 -22.27 50.02 -22.18
C PRO A 337 -23.63 50.52 -21.72
N LYS A 338 -24.11 51.61 -22.31
CA LYS A 338 -25.29 52.37 -21.83
C LYS A 338 -26.58 51.54 -21.70
N GLN A 339 -26.59 50.27 -22.10
CA GLN A 339 -27.66 49.30 -21.86
C GLN A 339 -27.10 47.88 -21.75
N ILE A 340 -27.26 47.24 -20.58
CA ILE A 340 -27.05 45.79 -20.42
C ILE A 340 -28.27 45.08 -21.02
N ARG A 341 -28.03 44.10 -21.91
CA ARG A 341 -29.12 43.36 -22.57
C ARG A 341 -29.85 42.47 -21.56
N LYS A 342 -31.18 42.57 -21.53
CA LYS A 342 -32.05 41.68 -20.75
C LYS A 342 -32.47 40.49 -21.61
N LEU A 343 -32.29 39.28 -21.10
CA LEU A 343 -32.57 38.04 -21.80
C LEU A 343 -33.65 37.25 -21.08
N GLY A 344 -34.67 36.77 -21.80
CA GLY A 344 -35.66 35.85 -21.24
C GLY A 344 -35.12 34.43 -21.03
N ARG A 345 -34.11 34.02 -21.82
CA ARG A 345 -33.55 32.66 -21.85
C ARG A 345 -32.15 32.65 -22.46
N VAL A 346 -31.42 31.58 -22.23
CA VAL A 346 -30.10 31.30 -22.85
C VAL A 346 -30.10 29.92 -23.52
N THR A 347 -29.16 29.68 -24.43
CA THR A 347 -29.02 28.39 -25.15
C THR A 347 -27.78 27.65 -24.63
N LYS A 348 -27.90 26.36 -24.35
CA LYS A 348 -26.73 25.57 -23.95
C LYS A 348 -25.83 25.32 -25.17
N LEU A 349 -24.55 25.68 -25.05
CA LEU A 349 -23.53 25.37 -26.05
C LEU A 349 -23.07 23.92 -25.88
N ASN A 350 -23.15 23.09 -26.92
CA ASN A 350 -22.61 21.72 -26.86
C ASN A 350 -21.08 21.78 -26.96
N SER A 351 -20.41 20.89 -26.23
CA SER A 351 -18.94 20.77 -26.25
C SER A 351 -18.37 20.48 -27.64
N VAL A 352 -19.16 19.87 -28.52
CA VAL A 352 -18.77 19.55 -29.92
C VAL A 352 -18.71 20.80 -30.81
N ASP A 353 -19.50 21.84 -30.50
CA ASP A 353 -19.62 23.02 -31.35
C ASP A 353 -18.45 24.00 -31.18
N ILE A 354 -17.68 23.86 -30.08
CA ILE A 354 -16.59 24.77 -29.69
C ILE A 354 -15.42 24.76 -30.69
N GLY A 355 -15.31 23.75 -31.57
CA GLY A 355 -14.26 23.65 -32.60
C GLY A 355 -14.69 23.97 -34.04
N THR A 356 -15.95 24.33 -34.29
CA THR A 356 -16.43 24.61 -35.66
C THR A 356 -16.22 26.07 -36.03
N ASN A 357 -16.06 26.41 -37.32
CA ASN A 357 -15.86 27.81 -37.79
C ASN A 357 -16.93 28.80 -37.28
N ASN A 358 -18.10 28.32 -36.82
CA ASN A 358 -19.15 29.15 -36.24
C ASN A 358 -18.88 29.60 -34.79
N SER A 359 -17.99 28.94 -34.04
CA SER A 359 -17.63 29.35 -32.67
C SER A 359 -16.60 30.49 -32.63
N GLN A 360 -15.93 30.79 -33.74
CA GLN A 360 -14.84 31.78 -33.82
C GLN A 360 -15.32 33.24 -33.66
N ASN A 361 -16.63 33.50 -33.68
CA ASN A 361 -17.21 34.84 -33.55
C ASN A 361 -18.04 35.03 -32.27
N LEU A 362 -17.85 34.16 -31.27
CA LEU A 362 -18.51 34.32 -29.96
C LEU A 362 -17.66 35.23 -29.06
N THR A 363 -18.26 36.31 -28.59
CA THR A 363 -17.66 37.23 -27.62
C THR A 363 -18.36 37.08 -26.28
N GLU A 364 -17.63 37.21 -25.18
CA GLU A 364 -18.26 37.30 -23.87
C GLU A 364 -18.99 38.63 -23.72
N GLU A 365 -20.26 38.56 -23.32
CA GLU A 365 -21.14 39.70 -23.09
C GLU A 365 -21.76 39.58 -21.69
N LEU A 366 -21.78 40.69 -20.95
CA LEU A 366 -22.48 40.77 -19.67
C LEU A 366 -23.97 41.04 -19.92
N VAL A 367 -24.83 40.17 -19.40
CA VAL A 367 -26.29 40.20 -19.64
C VAL A 367 -27.07 40.02 -18.34
N ASP A 368 -28.31 40.49 -18.34
CA ASP A 368 -29.28 40.28 -17.25
C ASP A 368 -30.29 39.20 -17.69
N ILE A 369 -30.16 37.97 -17.19
CA ILE A 369 -31.03 36.83 -17.55
C ILE A 369 -32.24 36.77 -16.62
N ALA A 370 -33.45 36.64 -17.17
CA ALA A 370 -34.68 36.49 -16.42
C ALA A 370 -34.62 35.28 -15.47
N LEU A 371 -34.96 35.53 -14.21
CA LEU A 371 -35.11 34.54 -13.16
C LEU A 371 -36.60 34.32 -12.92
N PHE A 372 -37.06 33.08 -13.03
CA PHE A 372 -38.45 32.68 -12.79
C PHE A 372 -38.60 31.97 -11.44
N ASN A 373 -39.82 31.90 -10.92
CA ASN A 373 -40.08 31.19 -9.66
C ASN A 373 -39.75 29.69 -9.75
N ASN A 374 -40.18 29.02 -10.82
CA ASN A 374 -39.83 27.63 -11.13
C ASN A 374 -40.03 27.35 -12.64
N GLN A 375 -39.76 26.12 -13.08
CA GLN A 375 -39.85 25.74 -14.51
C GLN A 375 -41.27 25.70 -15.09
N TYR A 376 -42.30 25.58 -14.25
CA TYR A 376 -43.71 25.47 -14.65
C TYR A 376 -44.43 26.82 -14.54
N GLU A 377 -44.12 27.58 -13.50
CA GLU A 377 -44.69 28.90 -13.21
C GLU A 377 -43.67 29.96 -13.61
N LYS A 378 -43.68 30.33 -14.89
CA LYS A 378 -42.81 31.35 -15.50
C LYS A 378 -43.11 32.79 -15.05
N LYS A 379 -43.47 32.98 -13.77
CA LYS A 379 -43.61 34.30 -13.16
C LYS A 379 -42.21 34.88 -12.94
N LEU A 380 -41.94 36.01 -13.57
CA LEU A 380 -40.67 36.72 -13.46
C LEU A 380 -40.46 37.15 -12.00
N LYS A 381 -39.35 36.68 -11.41
CA LYS A 381 -38.93 36.99 -10.05
C LYS A 381 -37.87 38.10 -10.01
N GLY A 382 -37.06 38.19 -11.05
CA GLY A 382 -35.99 39.18 -11.16
C GLY A 382 -35.06 38.88 -12.33
N TYR A 383 -33.84 39.40 -12.26
CA TYR A 383 -32.80 39.15 -13.24
C TYR A 383 -31.51 38.71 -12.54
N LEU A 384 -30.80 37.75 -13.13
CA LEU A 384 -29.47 37.31 -12.75
C LEU A 384 -28.47 37.92 -13.73
N ARG A 385 -27.56 38.77 -13.23
CA ARG A 385 -26.45 39.28 -14.03
C ARG A 385 -25.38 38.21 -14.18
N THR A 386 -25.01 37.87 -15.41
CA THR A 386 -23.97 36.88 -15.68
C THR A 386 -23.31 37.13 -17.04
N THR A 387 -22.19 36.46 -17.30
CA THR A 387 -21.53 36.48 -18.61
C THR A 387 -22.05 35.33 -19.47
N VAL A 388 -22.37 35.65 -20.72
CA VAL A 388 -22.77 34.69 -21.75
C VAL A 388 -21.87 34.85 -22.97
N LEU A 389 -21.84 33.85 -23.83
CA LEU A 389 -21.21 33.95 -25.14
C LEU A 389 -22.27 34.42 -26.13
N SER A 390 -22.07 35.54 -26.81
CA SER A 390 -22.99 36.04 -27.84
C SER A 390 -22.30 36.20 -29.18
N ASN A 391 -23.07 36.09 -30.26
CA ASN A 391 -22.58 36.41 -31.58
C ASN A 391 -22.51 37.94 -31.78
N ASN A 392 -21.52 38.40 -32.54
CA ASN A 392 -21.41 39.80 -32.99
C ASN A 392 -22.72 40.23 -33.67
N GLY A 393 -23.54 41.01 -32.94
CA GLY A 393 -24.91 41.36 -33.34
C GLY A 393 -25.96 41.20 -32.24
N GLY A 394 -25.60 40.66 -31.07
CA GLY A 394 -26.50 40.60 -29.91
C GLY A 394 -27.66 39.61 -30.08
N GLY A 395 -27.48 38.57 -30.89
CA GLY A 395 -28.48 37.56 -31.21
C GLY A 395 -28.68 36.55 -30.08
N VAL A 396 -28.33 35.29 -30.34
CA VAL A 396 -28.52 34.20 -29.37
C VAL A 396 -27.40 34.25 -28.34
N ALA A 397 -27.79 34.22 -27.06
CA ALA A 397 -26.85 34.06 -25.95
C ALA A 397 -26.65 32.57 -25.64
N TYR A 398 -25.40 32.16 -25.56
CA TYR A 398 -24.97 30.81 -25.29
C TYR A 398 -24.31 30.72 -23.92
N VAL A 399 -24.51 29.59 -23.24
CA VAL A 399 -23.83 29.24 -22.00
C VAL A 399 -23.14 27.90 -22.16
N ASN A 400 -21.85 27.83 -21.82
CA ASN A 400 -21.12 26.57 -21.75
C ASN A 400 -21.41 25.84 -20.41
N ASP A 401 -20.89 24.62 -20.23
CA ASP A 401 -21.12 23.84 -19.02
C ASP A 401 -20.59 24.52 -17.74
N TYR A 402 -19.53 25.34 -17.85
CA TYR A 402 -18.96 26.07 -16.72
C TYR A 402 -19.87 27.23 -16.28
N GLN A 403 -20.29 28.08 -17.22
CA GLN A 403 -21.24 29.16 -16.99
C GLN A 403 -22.57 28.63 -16.48
N LEU A 404 -23.07 27.53 -17.05
CA LEU A 404 -24.31 26.89 -16.60
C LEU A 404 -24.22 26.39 -15.15
N LYS A 405 -23.07 25.82 -14.74
CA LYS A 405 -22.84 25.45 -13.33
C LYS A 405 -22.82 26.68 -12.41
N SER A 406 -22.19 27.78 -12.85
CA SER A 406 -22.15 29.05 -12.10
C SER A 406 -23.55 29.66 -11.93
N ILE A 407 -24.35 29.67 -13.01
CA ILE A 407 -25.75 30.10 -13.00
C ILE A 407 -26.56 29.23 -12.05
N ASN A 408 -26.50 27.90 -12.19
CA ASN A 408 -27.23 26.96 -11.33
C ASN A 408 -26.82 27.08 -9.85
N PHE A 409 -25.55 27.38 -9.57
CA PHE A 409 -25.07 27.63 -8.23
C PHE A 409 -25.68 28.91 -7.64
N SER A 410 -25.69 29.99 -8.42
CA SER A 410 -26.25 31.29 -8.04
C SER A 410 -27.77 31.25 -7.79
N ILE A 411 -28.49 30.36 -8.48
CA ILE A 411 -29.97 30.29 -8.41
C ILE A 411 -30.53 29.19 -7.51
N LYS A 412 -29.68 28.40 -6.84
CA LYS A 412 -30.02 27.13 -6.17
C LYS A 412 -31.24 27.17 -5.23
N HIS A 413 -31.57 28.34 -4.66
CA HIS A 413 -32.75 28.56 -3.82
C HIS A 413 -33.59 29.77 -4.24
N SER A 414 -33.19 30.47 -5.29
CA SER A 414 -33.77 31.75 -5.68
C SER A 414 -34.57 31.68 -6.97
N GLY A 415 -34.48 30.63 -7.80
CA GLY A 415 -35.40 30.49 -8.94
C GLY A 415 -34.92 29.53 -10.02
N TYR A 416 -35.44 29.75 -11.23
CA TYR A 416 -35.15 28.98 -12.43
C TYR A 416 -34.76 29.91 -13.59
N VAL A 417 -33.72 29.54 -14.33
CA VAL A 417 -33.33 30.20 -15.58
C VAL A 417 -33.68 29.28 -16.74
N GLU A 418 -34.38 29.80 -17.75
CA GLU A 418 -34.74 29.01 -18.93
C GLU A 418 -33.52 28.79 -19.84
N VAL A 419 -33.13 27.52 -19.99
CA VAL A 419 -32.01 27.10 -20.83
C VAL A 419 -32.53 26.22 -21.96
N MET A 420 -32.45 26.70 -23.19
CA MET A 420 -32.80 25.94 -24.38
C MET A 420 -31.73 24.89 -24.66
N GLY A 421 -32.14 23.65 -24.91
CA GLY A 421 -31.25 22.62 -25.42
C GLY A 421 -30.68 23.04 -26.79
N SER A 422 -29.45 22.65 -27.09
CA SER A 422 -28.85 22.92 -28.40
C SER A 422 -29.77 22.38 -29.50
N ILE A 423 -30.22 23.26 -30.38
CA ILE A 423 -31.04 22.89 -31.53
C ILE A 423 -30.08 22.16 -32.48
N ASN A 424 -30.06 20.84 -32.40
CA ASN A 424 -29.45 20.03 -33.43
C ASN A 424 -30.23 20.29 -34.73
N ASN A 425 -29.73 21.19 -35.58
CA ASN A 425 -30.28 21.52 -36.91
C ASN A 425 -30.25 20.32 -37.90
N SER A 426 -30.19 19.09 -37.41
CA SER A 426 -30.21 17.85 -38.19
C SER A 426 -31.59 17.17 -38.23
N SER A 427 -32.63 17.74 -37.61
CA SER A 427 -33.96 17.12 -37.55
C SER A 427 -34.89 17.39 -38.74
N GLU A 428 -34.56 18.27 -39.69
CA GLU A 428 -35.44 18.53 -40.87
C GLU A 428 -35.17 17.64 -42.10
N ASN A 429 -34.09 16.85 -42.13
CA ASN A 429 -33.78 16.00 -43.30
C ASN A 429 -33.83 14.47 -43.06
N ILE A 430 -34.29 13.99 -41.89
CA ILE A 430 -34.28 12.55 -41.57
C ILE A 430 -35.64 11.86 -41.82
N ASN A 431 -36.71 12.61 -42.13
CA ASN A 431 -38.08 12.09 -42.18
C ASN A 431 -38.52 11.35 -43.46
N LYS A 432 -37.60 10.73 -44.23
CA LYS A 432 -38.00 9.86 -45.36
C LYS A 432 -37.45 8.44 -45.39
N ASN A 433 -36.54 8.03 -44.49
CA ASN A 433 -35.89 6.71 -44.64
C ASN A 433 -35.91 5.77 -43.41
N GLN A 434 -36.77 5.97 -42.41
CA GLN A 434 -36.79 5.13 -41.20
C GLN A 434 -38.00 4.20 -41.01
N ASN A 435 -38.64 3.73 -42.09
CA ASN A 435 -39.70 2.70 -42.00
C ASN A 435 -39.32 1.29 -42.54
N LYS A 436 -38.04 0.98 -42.74
CA LYS A 436 -37.59 -0.38 -43.08
C LYS A 436 -36.24 -0.72 -42.46
N LYS A 437 -36.22 -1.04 -41.15
CA LYS A 437 -35.28 -1.97 -40.47
C LYS A 437 -35.34 -1.72 -38.95
N LYS A 438 -36.46 -2.13 -38.35
CA LYS A 438 -36.59 -2.27 -36.90
C LYS A 438 -36.76 -3.76 -36.58
N LYS A 439 -35.65 -4.49 -36.66
CA LYS A 439 -35.46 -5.80 -36.00
C LYS A 439 -33.98 -6.13 -36.00
N ASN A 440 -33.48 -6.43 -34.80
CA ASN A 440 -32.16 -6.99 -34.49
C ASN A 440 -31.00 -6.00 -34.33
N THR A 441 -31.00 -5.27 -33.22
CA THR A 441 -29.82 -5.14 -32.34
C THR A 441 -30.21 -4.44 -31.05
N SER A 442 -30.83 -5.19 -30.14
CA SER A 442 -30.70 -4.92 -28.71
C SER A 442 -29.33 -5.46 -28.29
N GLU A 443 -28.35 -4.59 -28.13
CA GLU A 443 -27.09 -4.93 -27.45
C GLU A 443 -27.43 -5.42 -26.04
N LYS A 444 -27.34 -6.73 -25.87
CA LYS A 444 -27.32 -7.40 -24.57
C LYS A 444 -26.10 -6.88 -23.82
N LEU A 445 -26.35 -6.17 -22.73
CA LEU A 445 -25.45 -6.16 -21.58
C LEU A 445 -25.18 -7.63 -21.21
N ASN A 446 -23.95 -8.09 -21.45
CA ASN A 446 -23.50 -9.43 -21.08
C ASN A 446 -23.53 -9.53 -19.55
N ASN A 447 -24.54 -10.21 -19.01
CA ASN A 447 -24.45 -10.83 -17.69
C ASN A 447 -23.39 -11.92 -17.75
N ASP A 448 -22.17 -11.58 -17.36
CA ASP A 448 -21.02 -12.47 -17.32
C ASP A 448 -21.14 -13.44 -16.13
N HIS A 449 -22.05 -14.41 -16.25
CA HIS A 449 -22.24 -15.45 -15.25
C HIS A 449 -20.94 -16.27 -15.10
N PHE A 450 -20.40 -16.34 -13.88
CA PHE A 450 -19.21 -17.12 -13.56
C PHE A 450 -19.41 -18.59 -13.97
N LYS A 451 -18.76 -19.00 -15.07
CA LYS A 451 -18.63 -20.40 -15.47
C LYS A 451 -17.57 -21.08 -14.62
N TRP A 452 -17.95 -22.20 -14.02
CA TRP A 452 -17.01 -23.06 -13.31
C TRP A 452 -15.89 -23.55 -14.25
N PRO A 453 -14.61 -23.43 -13.88
CA PRO A 453 -13.52 -23.82 -14.76
C PRO A 453 -13.48 -25.33 -14.98
N SER A 454 -13.27 -25.77 -16.22
CA SER A 454 -12.98 -27.17 -16.57
C SER A 454 -11.53 -27.52 -16.27
N THR A 455 -11.25 -28.78 -15.93
CA THR A 455 -9.89 -29.34 -15.77
C THR A 455 -9.45 -30.19 -16.96
N GLU A 456 -10.26 -30.25 -18.02
CA GLU A 456 -9.92 -30.94 -19.27
C GLU A 456 -9.01 -30.06 -20.14
N ILE A 457 -8.12 -30.71 -20.89
CA ILE A 457 -7.26 -30.05 -21.88
C ILE A 457 -8.01 -30.07 -23.20
N THR A 458 -8.53 -28.92 -23.60
CA THR A 458 -9.16 -28.73 -24.90
C THR A 458 -8.22 -27.86 -25.76
N GLY A 459 -7.63 -28.42 -26.82
CA GLY A 459 -6.77 -27.71 -27.78
C GLY A 459 -5.27 -28.08 -27.70
N ASN A 460 -4.50 -27.64 -28.70
CA ASN A 460 -3.04 -27.76 -28.74
C ASN A 460 -2.41 -26.82 -27.68
N TYR A 461 -2.27 -27.31 -26.46
CA TYR A 461 -1.58 -26.64 -25.35
C TYR A 461 -0.05 -26.64 -25.63
N GLN A 462 0.42 -25.79 -26.54
CA GLN A 462 1.85 -25.51 -26.72
C GLN A 462 2.21 -24.23 -25.97
N ASN A 463 2.82 -24.38 -24.78
CA ASN A 463 3.80 -23.51 -24.08
C ASN A 463 3.73 -21.96 -24.13
N GLU A 464 2.65 -21.30 -24.55
CA GLU A 464 2.64 -19.83 -24.65
C GLU A 464 2.48 -19.07 -23.31
N GLU A 465 2.26 -19.75 -22.18
CA GLU A 465 2.02 -19.10 -20.87
C GLU A 465 3.11 -19.35 -19.79
N ASP A 466 4.32 -19.80 -20.16
CA ASP A 466 5.41 -20.02 -19.20
C ASP A 466 5.89 -18.74 -18.48
N ASN A 467 5.51 -17.55 -18.95
CA ASN A 467 5.90 -16.28 -18.34
C ASN A 467 5.07 -15.87 -17.11
N GLN A 468 3.90 -16.46 -16.85
CA GLN A 468 3.09 -16.14 -15.66
C GLN A 468 3.46 -16.96 -14.42
N MET A 469 4.26 -18.03 -14.55
CA MET A 469 4.67 -18.92 -13.45
C MET A 469 5.72 -18.33 -12.50
N ARG A 470 6.33 -17.17 -12.81
CA ARG A 470 7.34 -16.57 -11.91
C ARG A 470 6.75 -15.98 -10.63
N ASN A 471 5.43 -15.78 -10.57
CA ASN A 471 4.77 -15.25 -9.38
C ASN A 471 4.11 -16.37 -8.59
N GLU A 472 4.44 -16.47 -7.29
CA GLU A 472 3.74 -17.38 -6.39
C GLU A 472 2.25 -16.98 -6.31
N SER A 473 1.36 -17.93 -6.60
CA SER A 473 -0.09 -17.72 -6.46
C SER A 473 -0.46 -17.36 -5.02
N ASP A 474 -1.49 -16.55 -4.81
CA ASP A 474 -1.93 -16.16 -3.47
C ASP A 474 -2.32 -17.36 -2.60
N LEU A 475 -2.87 -18.44 -3.20
CA LEU A 475 -3.09 -19.71 -2.52
C LEU A 475 -1.79 -20.30 -1.94
N LYS A 476 -0.70 -20.28 -2.73
CA LYS A 476 0.61 -20.80 -2.29
C LYS A 476 1.17 -19.97 -1.12
N LYS A 477 1.01 -18.64 -1.16
CA LYS A 477 1.40 -17.75 -0.05
C LYS A 477 0.64 -18.04 1.25
N MET A 478 -0.61 -18.49 1.12
CA MET A 478 -1.44 -18.95 2.25
C MET A 478 -1.09 -20.38 2.71
N GLY A 479 -0.03 -20.99 2.18
CA GLY A 479 0.41 -22.34 2.54
C GLY A 479 -0.35 -23.47 1.85
N TYR A 480 -1.19 -23.18 0.84
CA TYR A 480 -1.87 -24.22 0.08
C TYR A 480 -0.86 -24.97 -0.81
N GLN A 481 -0.68 -26.26 -0.53
CA GLN A 481 0.15 -27.18 -1.29
C GLN A 481 -0.40 -28.60 -1.19
N ILE A 482 -0.05 -29.48 -2.14
CA ILE A 482 -0.49 -30.88 -2.11
C ILE A 482 0.40 -31.71 -1.17
N THR A 483 1.71 -31.50 -1.22
CA THR A 483 2.68 -32.28 -0.45
C THR A 483 2.87 -31.69 0.94
N GLY A 484 2.99 -32.53 1.97
CA GLY A 484 3.35 -32.10 3.32
C GLY A 484 2.22 -31.52 4.17
N ILE A 485 0.98 -31.45 3.66
CA ILE A 485 -0.19 -31.07 4.46
C ILE A 485 -1.37 -32.03 4.24
N THR A 486 -2.18 -32.22 5.28
CA THR A 486 -3.33 -33.13 5.25
C THR A 486 -4.50 -32.53 4.46
N PRO A 487 -5.42 -33.36 3.93
CA PRO A 487 -6.62 -32.87 3.24
C PRO A 487 -7.45 -31.89 4.08
N GLU A 488 -7.51 -32.05 5.40
CA GLU A 488 -8.23 -31.17 6.33
C GLU A 488 -7.57 -29.81 6.41
N LYS A 489 -6.23 -29.76 6.49
CA LYS A 489 -5.46 -28.50 6.49
C LYS A 489 -5.59 -27.78 5.16
N ARG A 490 -5.50 -28.48 4.03
CA ARG A 490 -5.74 -27.89 2.69
C ARG A 490 -7.13 -27.26 2.64
N TRP A 491 -8.13 -27.99 3.12
CA TRP A 491 -9.50 -27.51 3.12
C TRP A 491 -9.68 -26.28 4.00
N ALA A 492 -9.08 -26.25 5.20
CA ALA A 492 -9.11 -25.07 6.07
C ALA A 492 -8.50 -23.83 5.38
N ILE A 493 -7.37 -23.99 4.69
CA ILE A 493 -6.76 -22.91 3.91
C ILE A 493 -7.70 -22.43 2.80
N LEU A 494 -8.35 -23.34 2.06
CA LEU A 494 -9.32 -22.97 1.03
C LEU A 494 -10.52 -22.21 1.61
N GLN A 495 -11.02 -22.62 2.78
CA GLN A 495 -12.12 -21.91 3.46
C GLN A 495 -11.72 -20.49 3.86
N GLN A 496 -10.47 -20.28 4.28
CA GLN A 496 -9.93 -18.95 4.60
C GLN A 496 -9.66 -18.12 3.33
N ALA A 497 -9.21 -18.77 2.25
CA ALA A 497 -8.88 -18.10 1.00
C ALA A 497 -10.14 -17.60 0.26
N VAL A 498 -11.25 -18.35 0.29
CA VAL A 498 -12.50 -17.98 -0.43
C VAL A 498 -12.97 -16.55 -0.13
N PRO A 499 -13.10 -16.10 1.13
CA PRO A 499 -13.48 -14.71 1.42
C PRO A 499 -12.38 -13.68 1.13
N LEU A 500 -11.11 -14.06 1.14
CA LEU A 500 -9.97 -13.12 0.97
C LEU A 500 -9.59 -12.89 -0.50
N VAL A 501 -9.56 -13.96 -1.29
CA VAL A 501 -9.08 -13.99 -2.70
C VAL A 501 -10.24 -14.12 -3.69
N GLY A 502 -11.37 -14.69 -3.25
CA GLY A 502 -12.55 -14.92 -4.07
C GLY A 502 -12.60 -16.30 -4.72
N LEU A 503 -13.81 -16.89 -4.75
CA LEU A 503 -14.06 -18.24 -5.28
C LEU A 503 -13.59 -18.41 -6.73
N ARG A 504 -13.85 -17.43 -7.59
CA ARG A 504 -13.45 -17.45 -9.01
C ARG A 504 -11.95 -17.62 -9.14
N SER A 505 -11.17 -16.74 -8.50
CA SER A 505 -9.71 -16.74 -8.58
C SER A 505 -9.12 -18.07 -8.10
N ILE A 506 -9.62 -18.59 -6.98
CA ILE A 506 -9.19 -19.88 -6.41
C ILE A 506 -9.51 -21.04 -7.35
N ALA A 507 -10.75 -21.11 -7.85
CA ALA A 507 -11.17 -22.17 -8.74
C ALA A 507 -10.34 -22.18 -10.03
N TYR A 508 -10.10 -21.01 -10.64
CA TYR A 508 -9.26 -20.89 -11.84
C TYR A 508 -7.79 -21.25 -11.56
N THR A 509 -7.24 -20.86 -10.40
CA THR A 509 -5.86 -21.21 -10.01
C THR A 509 -5.69 -22.73 -9.86
N ILE A 510 -6.60 -23.40 -9.16
CA ILE A 510 -6.53 -24.86 -8.99
C ILE A 510 -6.75 -25.56 -10.34
N ALA A 511 -7.73 -25.13 -11.13
CA ALA A 511 -7.97 -25.71 -12.46
C ALA A 511 -6.78 -25.52 -13.40
N HIS A 512 -6.12 -24.36 -13.35
CA HIS A 512 -4.89 -24.10 -14.09
C HIS A 512 -3.77 -25.06 -13.67
N ASN A 513 -3.54 -25.27 -12.37
CA ASN A 513 -2.55 -26.23 -11.88
C ASN A 513 -2.83 -27.67 -12.38
N VAL A 514 -4.11 -28.07 -12.42
CA VAL A 514 -4.51 -29.37 -12.98
C VAL A 514 -4.17 -29.45 -14.47
N LYS A 515 -4.58 -28.45 -15.27
CA LYS A 515 -4.29 -28.41 -16.72
C LYS A 515 -2.80 -28.43 -17.00
N LEU A 516 -2.03 -27.62 -16.27
CA LEU A 516 -0.59 -27.53 -16.38
C LEU A 516 0.06 -28.90 -16.16
N ARG A 517 -0.34 -29.64 -15.12
CA ARG A 517 0.21 -30.98 -14.88
C ARG A 517 -0.28 -32.03 -15.84
N LYS A 518 -1.55 -31.98 -16.28
CA LYS A 518 -2.07 -32.88 -17.31
C LYS A 518 -1.38 -32.65 -18.67
N GLY A 519 -0.99 -31.41 -19.00
CA GLY A 519 -0.42 -31.02 -20.29
C GLY A 519 1.04 -31.42 -20.48
N GLN A 520 1.74 -31.78 -19.41
CA GLN A 520 3.11 -32.27 -19.48
C GLN A 520 3.16 -33.68 -20.12
N LYS A 521 4.26 -34.02 -20.81
CA LYS A 521 4.47 -35.36 -21.37
C LYS A 521 4.36 -36.42 -20.27
N ASN A 522 3.43 -37.36 -20.41
CA ASN A 522 3.05 -38.35 -19.39
C ASN A 522 2.59 -37.76 -18.04
N GLY A 523 2.14 -36.50 -18.05
CA GLY A 523 1.82 -35.72 -16.85
C GLY A 523 0.66 -36.30 -16.04
N VAL A 524 -0.37 -36.82 -16.72
CA VAL A 524 -1.50 -37.50 -16.06
C VAL A 524 -1.04 -38.66 -15.18
N LYS A 525 -0.11 -39.50 -15.68
CA LYS A 525 0.43 -40.64 -14.92
C LYS A 525 1.42 -40.17 -13.84
N LYS A 526 2.31 -39.23 -14.18
CA LYS A 526 3.36 -38.74 -13.27
C LYS A 526 2.82 -37.96 -12.07
N PHE A 527 1.79 -37.15 -12.28
CA PHE A 527 1.20 -36.27 -11.26
C PHE A 527 -0.19 -36.73 -10.82
N HIS A 528 -0.52 -38.01 -11.02
CA HIS A 528 -1.84 -38.58 -10.73
C HIS A 528 -2.36 -38.21 -9.33
N TYR A 529 -1.51 -38.34 -8.31
CA TYR A 529 -1.85 -37.99 -6.93
C TYR A 529 -2.24 -36.50 -6.78
N ALA A 530 -1.39 -35.58 -7.25
CA ALA A 530 -1.65 -34.15 -7.12
C ALA A 530 -2.86 -33.68 -7.93
N ILE A 531 -3.04 -34.22 -9.13
CA ILE A 531 -4.22 -33.96 -9.97
C ILE A 531 -5.49 -34.40 -9.22
N SER A 532 -5.50 -35.61 -8.65
CA SER A 532 -6.66 -36.14 -7.93
C SER A 532 -7.03 -35.30 -6.71
N GLU A 533 -6.03 -34.84 -5.94
CA GLU A 533 -6.27 -34.00 -4.77
C GLU A 533 -6.80 -32.60 -5.15
N TRP A 534 -6.25 -31.97 -6.20
CA TRP A 534 -6.78 -30.70 -6.72
C TRP A 534 -8.21 -30.83 -7.26
N GLU A 535 -8.52 -31.91 -7.98
CA GLU A 535 -9.87 -32.16 -8.50
C GLU A 535 -10.87 -32.40 -7.36
N ARG A 536 -10.46 -33.11 -6.30
CA ARG A 536 -11.28 -33.27 -5.08
C ARG A 536 -11.53 -31.93 -4.40
N ASP A 537 -10.52 -31.08 -4.27
CA ASP A 537 -10.65 -29.75 -3.68
C ASP A 537 -11.58 -28.85 -4.51
N LEU A 538 -11.47 -28.88 -5.84
CA LEU A 538 -12.38 -28.18 -6.76
C LEU A 538 -13.82 -28.68 -6.63
N ALA A 539 -14.05 -29.99 -6.61
CA ALA A 539 -15.38 -30.56 -6.44
C ALA A 539 -16.01 -30.11 -5.11
N LYS A 540 -15.22 -30.09 -4.04
CA LYS A 540 -15.65 -29.64 -2.71
C LYS A 540 -15.95 -28.14 -2.67
N LEU A 541 -15.14 -27.31 -3.32
CA LEU A 541 -15.40 -25.88 -3.49
C LEU A 541 -16.69 -25.63 -4.28
N LYS A 542 -16.91 -26.38 -5.38
CA LYS A 542 -18.12 -26.30 -6.19
C LYS A 542 -19.35 -26.63 -5.35
N SER A 543 -19.33 -27.79 -4.68
CA SER A 543 -20.43 -28.24 -3.82
C SER A 543 -20.77 -27.24 -2.70
N LYS A 544 -19.76 -26.65 -2.06
CA LYS A 544 -19.98 -25.77 -0.90
C LYS A 544 -20.36 -24.33 -1.27
N TYR A 545 -19.73 -23.76 -2.31
CA TYR A 545 -19.81 -22.32 -2.58
C TYR A 545 -20.44 -21.98 -3.93
N TYR A 546 -20.47 -22.90 -4.89
CA TYR A 546 -21.05 -22.65 -6.20
C TYR A 546 -22.53 -23.04 -6.23
N LYS A 547 -23.38 -22.09 -5.82
CA LYS A 547 -24.82 -22.14 -6.08
C LYS A 547 -25.03 -21.49 -7.44
N ASN A 548 -25.58 -22.21 -8.41
CA ASN A 548 -25.72 -21.82 -9.83
C ASN A 548 -26.44 -20.47 -10.09
N ASP A 549 -26.83 -19.74 -9.05
CA ASP A 549 -27.64 -18.52 -9.08
C ASP A 549 -26.97 -17.30 -8.40
N PHE A 550 -25.67 -17.36 -8.07
CA PHE A 550 -25.00 -16.21 -7.46
C PHE A 550 -24.67 -15.13 -8.51
N THR A 551 -25.56 -14.14 -8.66
CA THR A 551 -25.23 -12.86 -9.30
C THR A 551 -24.25 -12.10 -8.40
N TRP A 552 -23.00 -11.99 -8.86
CA TRP A 552 -22.03 -11.09 -8.24
C TRP A 552 -22.54 -9.65 -8.34
N PRO A 553 -22.26 -8.78 -7.35
CA PRO A 553 -22.39 -7.36 -7.57
C PRO A 553 -21.54 -7.00 -8.80
N SER A 554 -22.19 -6.46 -9.82
CA SER A 554 -21.51 -5.94 -11.01
C SER A 554 -20.50 -4.89 -10.56
N VAL A 555 -19.22 -5.13 -10.83
CA VAL A 555 -18.11 -4.19 -10.59
C VAL A 555 -18.32 -2.92 -11.40
#